data_AF-A0A9U8EFI4-F1
#
_entry.id   AF-A0A9U8EFI4-F1
#
_cell.length_a   1.000
_cell.length_b   1.000
_cell.length_c   1.000
_cell.angle_alpha   90.00
_cell.angle_beta   90.00
_cell.angle_gamma   90.00
#
_symmetry.space_group_name_H-M   'P 1'
#
loop_
_entity.id
_entity.type
_entity.pdbx_description
1 polymer ?
#
loop_
_entity_poly.entity_id
_entity_poly.type
_entity_poly.pdbx_seq_one_letter_code
_entity_poly.pdbx_strand_id
1 'polypeptide(L)'
;MLGPISLLYCLVALTFTDESVKEKEPIYIGKTALIIMDMQESFMFDGNAYIKGAENLVDAINDIRKYFSHLFDVVIFTQEQHPMLHVSFYPTYHCMRPGDIVELNYTLDGRLCRQHPNVPKWTIPDEHTVECDLEKGTHILVQQELYEPHNIERVLSGKYSSKIVSRLTTDCCNDVIVVRGQYHHLDSASAFYEKLNNVPTTLQSELKQRNIDTLFLVGIAIDLGIIQTVQYAISQLNYEVYVVHDATVPYKRERLPMCEFTIPKMGAHLICMNDLYNIRPKKNVKEEKDKADKCGKCGKCPEGDTDKAAKDAKDAKESKDAKDAKESKDAKDAKESKDAKGSKGAKGAKDEL
;
A
#
# COMPACT_ATOMS: atom_id res chain seq x y z
N MET A 1 75.15 -2.05 -38.18
CA MET A 1 73.89 -1.49 -38.69
C MET A 1 72.74 -2.15 -37.95
N LEU A 2 71.89 -1.34 -37.30
CA LEU A 2 70.45 -1.53 -36.98
C LEU A 2 70.03 -2.91 -36.42
N GLY A 3 69.46 -3.11 -35.23
CA GLY A 3 68.70 -2.32 -34.26
C GLY A 3 67.69 -3.28 -33.58
N PRO A 4 67.34 -3.14 -32.29
CA PRO A 4 66.49 -4.12 -31.58
C PRO A 4 65.00 -3.73 -31.65
N ILE A 5 64.09 -4.70 -31.73
CA ILE A 5 62.65 -4.46 -31.48
C ILE A 5 62.26 -5.23 -30.22
N SER A 6 62.11 -4.43 -29.15
CA SER A 6 61.56 -4.79 -27.86
C SER A 6 60.06 -5.06 -27.99
N LEU A 7 59.63 -6.28 -27.64
CA LEU A 7 58.22 -6.63 -27.48
C LEU A 7 57.76 -6.17 -26.09
N LEU A 8 57.25 -4.95 -26.05
CA LEU A 8 56.60 -4.32 -24.90
C LEU A 8 55.24 -5.00 -24.67
N TYR A 9 55.18 -5.96 -23.74
CA TYR A 9 53.91 -6.39 -23.15
C TYR A 9 53.38 -5.23 -22.30
N CYS A 10 52.43 -4.50 -22.86
CA CYS A 10 51.73 -3.42 -22.17
C CYS A 10 50.80 -4.05 -21.13
N LEU A 11 51.23 -4.03 -19.88
CA LEU A 11 50.39 -4.17 -18.69
C LEU A 11 49.33 -3.06 -18.72
N VAL A 12 48.19 -3.32 -19.34
CA VAL A 12 46.98 -2.53 -19.06
C VAL A 12 46.47 -3.01 -17.71
N ALA A 13 47.03 -2.45 -16.64
CA ALA A 13 46.34 -2.39 -15.36
C ALA A 13 45.06 -1.61 -15.61
N LEU A 14 43.94 -2.31 -15.79
CA LEU A 14 42.61 -1.75 -15.61
C LEU A 14 42.51 -1.36 -14.14
N THR A 15 42.97 -0.15 -13.82
CA THR A 15 42.50 0.55 -12.63
C THR A 15 41.03 0.81 -12.87
N PHE A 16 40.17 -0.11 -12.40
CA PHE A 16 38.81 0.24 -12.03
C PHE A 16 38.95 1.30 -10.95
N THR A 17 38.98 2.57 -11.36
CA THR A 17 38.66 3.65 -10.45
C THR A 17 37.20 3.46 -10.12
N ASP A 18 36.97 2.98 -8.90
CA ASP A 18 35.76 3.12 -8.12
C ASP A 18 34.97 4.35 -8.59
N GLU A 19 33.92 4.09 -9.40
CA GLU A 19 32.90 5.08 -9.66
C GLU A 19 32.20 5.24 -8.32
N SER A 20 32.73 6.16 -7.51
CA SER A 20 32.15 6.60 -6.25
C SER A 20 30.65 6.67 -6.44
N VAL A 21 29.91 5.76 -5.81
CA VAL A 21 28.47 5.85 -5.68
C VAL A 21 28.25 7.15 -4.92
N LYS A 22 28.01 8.25 -5.64
CA LYS A 22 27.60 9.50 -5.03
C LYS A 22 26.29 9.19 -4.34
N GLU A 23 26.32 9.11 -3.02
CA GLU A 23 25.10 9.02 -2.22
C GLU A 23 24.16 10.13 -2.70
N LYS A 24 22.96 9.75 -3.17
CA LYS A 24 21.95 10.71 -3.60
C LYS A 24 21.68 11.62 -2.40
N GLU A 25 21.65 12.94 -2.61
CA GLU A 25 21.34 13.86 -1.52
C GLU A 25 19.96 13.52 -0.91
N PRO A 26 19.83 13.63 0.43
CA PRO A 26 18.60 13.28 1.11
C PRO A 26 17.45 14.20 0.71
N ILE A 27 16.27 13.61 0.49
CA ILE A 27 15.03 14.34 0.18
C ILE A 27 14.30 14.61 1.49
N TYR A 28 13.99 15.88 1.78
CA TYR A 28 13.29 16.27 2.99
C TYR A 28 11.80 16.54 2.72
N ILE A 29 10.94 15.75 3.35
CA ILE A 29 9.47 15.77 3.18
C ILE A 29 8.75 16.37 4.39
N GLY A 30 7.52 16.84 4.17
CA GLY A 30 6.66 17.38 5.23
C GLY A 30 5.99 16.28 6.06
N LYS A 31 4.72 16.50 6.41
CA LYS A 31 3.91 15.51 7.13
C LYS A 31 3.28 14.55 6.14
N THR A 32 3.43 13.25 6.38
CA THR A 32 3.15 12.28 5.32
C THR A 32 2.15 11.19 5.69
N ALA A 33 1.45 10.71 4.68
CA ALA A 33 0.56 9.56 4.78
C ALA A 33 0.99 8.45 3.84
N LEU A 34 1.00 7.21 4.35
CA LEU A 34 1.05 6.01 3.50
C LEU A 34 -0.38 5.58 3.16
N ILE A 35 -0.73 5.62 1.89
CA ILE A 35 -2.03 5.20 1.36
C ILE A 35 -1.87 3.82 0.73
N ILE A 36 -2.43 2.80 1.39
CA ILE A 36 -2.42 1.41 0.94
C ILE A 36 -3.73 1.13 0.23
N MET A 37 -3.67 1.03 -1.10
CA MET A 37 -4.86 0.97 -1.93
C MET A 37 -5.35 -0.46 -2.16
N ASP A 38 -6.59 -0.70 -1.72
CA ASP A 38 -7.47 -1.80 -2.13
C ASP A 38 -6.83 -3.20 -2.02
N MET A 39 -6.00 -3.43 -1.00
CA MET A 39 -5.39 -4.74 -0.71
C MET A 39 -6.39 -5.72 -0.08
N GLN A 40 -7.43 -6.07 -0.84
CA GLN A 40 -8.59 -6.83 -0.40
C GLN A 40 -8.61 -8.26 -0.96
N GLU A 41 -9.24 -9.19 -0.24
CA GLU A 41 -9.26 -10.62 -0.54
C GLU A 41 -9.80 -10.94 -1.95
N SER A 42 -10.78 -10.21 -2.47
CA SER A 42 -11.33 -10.50 -3.80
C SER A 42 -10.37 -10.23 -4.97
N PHE A 43 -9.26 -9.52 -4.72
CA PHE A 43 -8.21 -9.26 -5.70
C PHE A 43 -7.01 -10.21 -5.58
N MET A 44 -7.02 -11.10 -4.59
CA MET A 44 -6.01 -12.12 -4.34
C MET A 44 -6.29 -13.39 -5.18
N PHE A 45 -5.41 -14.40 -5.15
CA PHE A 45 -5.38 -15.57 -6.04
C PHE A 45 -6.69 -16.37 -6.07
N ASP A 46 -7.38 -16.47 -4.94
CA ASP A 46 -8.69 -17.14 -4.82
C ASP A 46 -9.89 -16.16 -4.91
N GLY A 47 -9.59 -14.89 -5.18
CA GLY A 47 -10.55 -13.81 -5.35
C GLY A 47 -11.26 -13.86 -6.70
N ASN A 48 -12.51 -13.38 -6.75
CA ASN A 48 -13.32 -13.41 -7.98
C ASN A 48 -12.81 -12.42 -9.04
N ALA A 49 -12.09 -11.37 -8.63
CA ALA A 49 -11.46 -10.39 -9.52
C ALA A 49 -9.93 -10.38 -9.36
N TYR A 50 -9.32 -11.57 -9.27
CA TYR A 50 -7.88 -11.72 -9.07
C TYR A 50 -7.02 -10.80 -9.96
N ILE A 51 -6.15 -10.00 -9.32
CA ILE A 51 -5.16 -9.16 -9.99
C ILE A 51 -3.80 -9.84 -9.91
N LYS A 52 -3.28 -10.24 -11.07
CA LYS A 52 -2.04 -11.00 -11.17
C LYS A 52 -0.87 -10.24 -10.54
N GLY A 53 -0.29 -10.81 -9.49
CA GLY A 53 0.85 -10.25 -8.77
C GLY A 53 0.50 -9.45 -7.51
N ALA A 54 -0.79 -9.21 -7.21
CA ALA A 54 -1.22 -8.50 -6.00
C ALA A 54 -0.72 -9.18 -4.71
N GLU A 55 -0.68 -10.51 -4.69
CA GLU A 55 -0.15 -11.33 -3.59
C GLU A 55 1.28 -10.93 -3.16
N ASN A 56 2.12 -10.58 -4.13
CA ASN A 56 3.52 -10.23 -3.89
C ASN A 56 3.66 -8.86 -3.22
N LEU A 57 2.63 -8.01 -3.33
CA LEU A 57 2.63 -6.68 -2.70
C LEU A 57 2.45 -6.77 -1.20
N VAL A 58 1.85 -7.85 -0.67
CA VAL A 58 1.61 -7.98 0.77
C VAL A 58 2.93 -7.90 1.54
N ASP A 59 3.94 -8.65 1.10
CA ASP A 59 5.25 -8.67 1.75
C ASP A 59 5.99 -7.35 1.54
N ALA A 60 5.94 -6.77 0.34
CA ALA A 60 6.56 -5.47 0.04
C ALA A 60 5.96 -4.34 0.90
N ILE A 61 4.63 -4.28 1.02
CA ILE A 61 3.94 -3.28 1.85
C ILE A 61 4.23 -3.51 3.33
N ASN A 62 4.27 -4.77 3.78
CA ASN A 62 4.67 -5.10 5.15
C ASN A 62 6.10 -4.62 5.46
N ASP A 63 7.04 -4.81 4.54
CA ASP A 63 8.40 -4.30 4.66
C ASP A 63 8.43 -2.78 4.70
N ILE A 64 7.62 -2.10 3.87
CA ILE A 64 7.49 -0.64 3.92
C ILE A 64 7.03 -0.18 5.30
N ARG A 65 5.96 -0.79 5.82
CA ARG A 65 5.42 -0.46 7.14
C ARG A 65 6.43 -0.75 8.26
N LYS A 66 7.20 -1.83 8.14
CA LYS A 66 8.17 -2.23 9.17
C LYS A 66 9.39 -1.31 9.19
N TYR A 67 10.05 -1.12 8.04
CA TYR A 67 11.35 -0.45 7.98
C TYR A 67 11.23 1.06 7.80
N PHE A 68 10.11 1.56 7.25
CA PHE A 68 9.90 2.98 6.98
C PHE A 68 8.72 3.59 7.76
N SER A 69 8.22 2.93 8.81
CA SER A 69 7.16 3.47 9.70
C SER A 69 7.44 4.91 10.16
N HIS A 70 8.71 5.23 10.45
CA HIS A 70 9.14 6.56 10.88
C HIS A 70 8.96 7.68 9.84
N LEU A 71 8.70 7.35 8.57
CA LEU A 71 8.40 8.34 7.53
C LEU A 71 6.94 8.80 7.58
N PHE A 72 6.02 7.96 8.09
CA PHE A 72 4.58 8.15 7.94
C PHE A 72 3.93 8.61 9.25
N ASP A 73 3.26 9.76 9.22
CA ASP A 73 2.45 10.27 10.33
C ASP A 73 1.10 9.54 10.44
N VAL A 74 0.60 8.96 9.35
CA VAL A 74 -0.62 8.16 9.31
C VAL A 74 -0.53 7.10 8.21
N VAL A 75 -1.12 5.93 8.47
CA VAL A 75 -1.34 4.90 7.46
C VAL A 75 -2.84 4.80 7.20
N ILE A 76 -3.23 4.84 5.93
CA ILE A 76 -4.62 4.82 5.49
C ILE A 76 -4.80 3.67 4.51
N PHE A 77 -5.77 2.79 4.77
CA PHE A 77 -6.21 1.77 3.84
C PHE A 77 -7.44 2.27 3.11
N THR A 78 -7.48 2.07 1.80
CA THR A 78 -8.73 2.19 1.04
C THR A 78 -9.38 0.81 0.94
N GLN A 79 -10.71 0.80 1.00
CA GLN A 79 -11.51 -0.40 0.79
C GLN A 79 -12.68 -0.08 -0.11
N GLU A 80 -12.74 -0.74 -1.26
CA GLU A 80 -13.98 -0.80 -2.01
C GLU A 80 -14.99 -1.67 -1.26
N GLN A 81 -16.24 -1.23 -1.22
CA GLN A 81 -17.35 -2.02 -0.70
C GLN A 81 -18.56 -1.81 -1.60
N HIS A 82 -18.72 -2.71 -2.57
CA HIS A 82 -19.75 -2.60 -3.57
C HIS A 82 -21.02 -3.34 -3.17
N PRO A 83 -22.21 -2.79 -3.43
CA PRO A 83 -23.43 -3.58 -3.37
C PRO A 83 -23.43 -4.70 -4.42
N MET A 84 -24.19 -5.77 -4.18
CA MET A 84 -24.30 -6.93 -5.09
C MET A 84 -24.67 -6.56 -6.54
N LEU A 85 -25.43 -5.48 -6.72
CA LEU A 85 -25.97 -5.03 -8.01
C LEU A 85 -25.36 -3.67 -8.40
N HIS A 86 -24.04 -3.56 -8.26
CA HIS A 86 -23.28 -2.34 -8.57
C HIS A 86 -23.11 -2.12 -10.07
N VAL A 87 -23.19 -0.87 -10.52
CA VAL A 87 -23.11 -0.43 -11.92
C VAL A 87 -21.84 -0.88 -12.64
N SER A 88 -20.75 -1.13 -11.92
CA SER A 88 -19.50 -1.57 -12.52
C SER A 88 -19.45 -3.08 -12.81
N PHE A 89 -20.41 -3.89 -12.34
CA PHE A 89 -20.34 -5.34 -12.54
C PHE A 89 -21.00 -5.78 -13.85
N TYR A 90 -20.31 -6.63 -14.61
CA TYR A 90 -20.83 -7.14 -15.88
C TYR A 90 -22.16 -7.92 -15.77
N PRO A 91 -22.45 -8.70 -14.70
CA PRO A 91 -23.73 -9.41 -14.58
C PRO A 91 -24.91 -8.45 -14.45
N THR A 92 -24.62 -7.14 -14.27
CA THR A 92 -25.65 -6.11 -14.26
C THR A 92 -26.27 -5.78 -15.59
N TYR A 93 -25.63 -6.25 -16.65
CA TYR A 93 -26.02 -5.99 -18.02
C TYR A 93 -26.30 -7.30 -18.75
N HIS A 94 -27.29 -7.27 -19.63
CA HIS A 94 -27.62 -8.42 -20.45
C HIS A 94 -26.54 -8.64 -21.52
N CYS A 95 -26.06 -9.88 -21.65
CA CYS A 95 -25.09 -10.29 -22.67
C CYS A 95 -23.75 -9.55 -22.65
N MET A 96 -23.33 -9.01 -21.49
CA MET A 96 -22.02 -8.39 -21.31
C MET A 96 -21.04 -9.35 -20.62
N ARG A 97 -19.76 -8.99 -20.65
CA ARG A 97 -18.63 -9.72 -20.05
C ARG A 97 -17.67 -8.75 -19.35
N PRO A 98 -16.78 -9.24 -18.46
CA PRO A 98 -15.70 -8.42 -17.92
C PRO A 98 -14.87 -7.80 -19.05
N GLY A 99 -14.56 -6.50 -18.90
CA GLY A 99 -13.81 -5.70 -19.85
C GLY A 99 -14.64 -5.01 -20.94
N ASP A 100 -15.92 -5.40 -21.12
CA ASP A 100 -16.83 -4.66 -22.01
C ASP A 100 -17.04 -3.23 -21.47
N ILE A 101 -17.24 -2.28 -22.37
CA ILE A 101 -17.50 -0.88 -22.03
C ILE A 101 -18.97 -0.57 -22.31
N VAL A 102 -19.65 -0.01 -21.32
CA VAL A 102 -21.00 0.53 -21.47
C VAL A 102 -21.00 2.04 -21.33
N GLU A 103 -21.90 2.68 -22.06
CA GLU A 103 -22.14 4.11 -21.99
C GLU A 103 -23.32 4.39 -21.07
N LEU A 104 -23.05 5.19 -20.03
CA LEU A 104 -24.01 5.58 -19.03
C LEU A 104 -24.20 7.09 -19.08
N ASN A 105 -25.45 7.52 -19.05
CA ASN A 105 -25.80 8.92 -19.02
C ASN A 105 -26.16 9.32 -17.60
N TYR A 106 -25.61 10.44 -17.16
CA TYR A 106 -25.92 11.02 -15.87
C TYR A 106 -26.40 12.46 -16.04
N THR A 107 -27.23 12.94 -15.14
CA THR A 107 -27.54 14.37 -15.08
C THR A 107 -26.34 15.18 -14.59
N LEU A 108 -26.37 16.51 -14.78
CA LEU A 108 -25.33 17.40 -14.28
C LEU A 108 -25.21 17.36 -12.74
N ASP A 109 -26.30 17.05 -12.04
CA ASP A 109 -26.33 16.82 -10.58
C ASP A 109 -26.06 15.36 -10.18
N GLY A 110 -25.66 14.52 -11.13
CA GLY A 110 -24.96 13.26 -10.86
C GLY A 110 -25.84 12.03 -10.74
N ARG A 111 -27.12 12.12 -11.12
CA ARG A 111 -28.07 11.02 -11.06
C ARG A 111 -28.06 10.20 -12.35
N LEU A 112 -28.16 8.89 -12.24
CA LEU A 112 -28.12 7.97 -13.39
C LEU A 112 -29.44 8.03 -14.18
N CYS A 113 -29.34 8.18 -15.50
CA CYS A 113 -30.47 8.26 -16.42
C CYS A 113 -31.06 6.88 -16.73
N ARG A 114 -32.26 6.57 -16.23
CA ARG A 114 -32.89 5.21 -16.31
C ARG A 114 -33.33 4.75 -17.70
N GLN A 115 -33.57 5.69 -18.62
CA GLN A 115 -34.17 5.38 -19.93
C GLN A 115 -33.16 4.87 -20.98
N HIS A 116 -31.87 4.79 -20.62
CA HIS A 116 -30.83 4.41 -21.57
C HIS A 116 -30.79 2.89 -21.79
N PRO A 117 -30.61 2.39 -23.04
CA PRO A 117 -30.61 0.95 -23.33
C PRO A 117 -29.57 0.15 -22.55
N ASN A 118 -28.46 0.79 -22.20
CA ASN A 118 -27.34 0.20 -21.48
C ASN A 118 -27.40 0.45 -19.97
N VAL A 119 -28.58 0.64 -19.38
CA VAL A 119 -28.74 0.77 -17.92
C VAL A 119 -29.29 -0.54 -17.35
N PRO A 120 -28.82 -1.02 -16.19
CA PRO A 120 -29.30 -2.27 -15.61
C PRO A 120 -30.81 -2.26 -15.40
N LYS A 121 -31.50 -3.35 -15.72
CA LYS A 121 -32.97 -3.42 -15.64
C LYS A 121 -33.52 -3.28 -14.20
N TRP A 122 -32.67 -3.51 -13.21
CA TRP A 122 -33.00 -3.37 -11.79
C TRP A 122 -32.71 -1.99 -11.24
N THR A 123 -32.37 -0.99 -12.05
CA THR A 123 -32.22 0.37 -11.56
C THR A 123 -33.55 0.82 -10.95
N ILE A 124 -33.68 0.64 -9.63
CA ILE A 124 -34.88 0.96 -8.86
C ILE A 124 -34.99 2.48 -8.88
N PRO A 125 -36.17 3.04 -9.21
CA PRO A 125 -36.39 4.47 -9.01
C PRO A 125 -36.12 4.82 -7.54
N ASP A 126 -35.06 5.57 -7.32
CA ASP A 126 -34.62 6.08 -6.03
C ASP A 126 -34.14 7.52 -6.20
N GLU A 127 -33.65 8.14 -5.11
CA GLU A 127 -33.16 9.51 -5.17
C GLU A 127 -31.94 9.71 -6.08
N HIS A 128 -31.31 8.62 -6.52
CA HIS A 128 -30.07 8.63 -7.28
C HIS A 128 -30.26 8.32 -8.77
N THR A 129 -31.50 8.08 -9.19
CA THR A 129 -31.83 7.68 -10.56
C THR A 129 -32.99 8.50 -11.09
N VAL A 130 -32.94 8.89 -12.36
CA VAL A 130 -33.92 9.83 -12.93
C VAL A 130 -34.27 9.49 -14.37
N GLU A 131 -35.46 9.87 -14.78
CA GLU A 131 -35.85 9.83 -16.18
C GLU A 131 -35.30 11.08 -16.87
N CYS A 132 -34.34 10.87 -17.75
CA CYS A 132 -33.67 11.95 -18.46
C CYS A 132 -34.26 12.13 -19.84
N ASP A 133 -34.49 13.37 -20.22
CA ASP A 133 -34.69 13.74 -21.61
C ASP A 133 -33.32 13.85 -22.30
N LEU A 134 -32.91 12.76 -22.96
CA LEU A 134 -31.60 12.67 -23.60
C LEU A 134 -31.48 13.61 -24.81
N GLU A 135 -32.59 14.05 -25.41
CA GLU A 135 -32.58 14.96 -26.57
C GLU A 135 -32.27 16.40 -26.19
N LYS A 136 -32.52 16.78 -24.93
CA LYS A 136 -32.26 18.15 -24.41
C LYS A 136 -30.78 18.44 -24.12
N GLY A 137 -29.88 17.47 -24.26
CA GLY A 137 -28.43 17.68 -24.16
C GLY A 137 -27.89 18.02 -22.76
N THR A 138 -28.68 17.89 -21.70
CA THR A 138 -28.27 18.18 -20.31
C THR A 138 -27.82 16.93 -19.57
N HIS A 139 -26.84 16.20 -20.11
CA HIS A 139 -26.32 14.99 -19.50
C HIS A 139 -24.81 14.84 -19.70
N ILE A 140 -24.18 14.07 -18.83
CA ILE A 140 -22.78 13.69 -18.85
C ILE A 140 -22.71 12.23 -19.30
N LEU A 141 -22.01 11.99 -20.39
CA LEU A 141 -21.72 10.64 -20.88
C LEU A 141 -20.49 10.10 -20.15
N VAL A 142 -20.65 8.95 -19.50
CA VAL A 142 -19.57 8.26 -18.81
C VAL A 142 -19.39 6.88 -19.43
N GLN A 143 -18.15 6.59 -19.84
CA GLN A 143 -17.76 5.24 -20.22
C GLN A 143 -17.41 4.43 -18.96
N GLN A 144 -18.09 3.31 -18.80
CA GLN A 144 -17.91 2.38 -17.69
C GLN A 144 -17.36 1.06 -18.23
N GLU A 145 -16.13 0.73 -17.85
CA GLU A 145 -15.59 -0.61 -18.03
C GLU A 145 -16.24 -1.55 -17.01
N LEU A 146 -16.67 -2.72 -17.45
CA LEU A 146 -17.35 -3.70 -16.60
C LEU A 146 -16.37 -4.70 -15.99
N TYR A 147 -16.59 -5.09 -14.74
CA TYR A 147 -15.72 -5.99 -13.99
C TYR A 147 -16.48 -7.22 -13.50
N GLU A 148 -15.72 -8.26 -13.15
CA GLU A 148 -16.19 -9.35 -12.31
C GLU A 148 -16.73 -8.79 -10.98
N PRO A 149 -17.80 -9.33 -10.38
CA PRO A 149 -18.21 -8.91 -9.04
C PRO A 149 -17.07 -9.10 -8.04
N HIS A 150 -16.79 -8.08 -7.24
CA HIS A 150 -15.68 -8.05 -6.28
C HIS A 150 -16.03 -7.15 -5.11
N ASN A 151 -15.29 -7.28 -4.00
CA ASN A 151 -15.43 -6.44 -2.82
C ASN A 151 -16.87 -6.19 -2.39
N ILE A 152 -17.68 -7.26 -2.38
CA ILE A 152 -19.11 -7.12 -2.10
C ILE A 152 -19.27 -6.75 -0.63
N GLU A 153 -20.00 -5.67 -0.37
CA GLU A 153 -20.24 -5.17 0.97
C GLU A 153 -20.77 -6.29 1.87
N ARG A 154 -20.33 -6.29 3.13
CA ARG A 154 -20.71 -7.28 4.16
C ARG A 154 -20.30 -8.72 3.86
N VAL A 155 -19.63 -9.02 2.75
CA VAL A 155 -18.95 -10.30 2.53
C VAL A 155 -17.55 -10.20 3.12
N LEU A 156 -17.31 -10.93 4.21
CA LEU A 156 -16.08 -10.81 5.01
C LEU A 156 -15.10 -11.98 4.86
N SER A 157 -15.38 -12.90 3.93
CA SER A 157 -14.50 -14.03 3.62
C SER A 157 -14.82 -14.64 2.26
N GLY A 158 -13.80 -15.19 1.61
CA GLY A 158 -13.93 -15.92 0.35
C GLY A 158 -13.86 -15.01 -0.88
N LYS A 159 -14.21 -15.56 -2.05
CA LYS A 159 -13.87 -14.95 -3.34
C LYS A 159 -14.44 -13.54 -3.60
N TYR A 160 -15.55 -13.17 -2.95
CA TYR A 160 -16.19 -11.85 -3.09
C TYR A 160 -15.89 -10.90 -1.92
N SER A 161 -15.01 -11.31 -1.00
CA SER A 161 -14.77 -10.61 0.25
C SER A 161 -14.20 -9.21 0.04
N SER A 162 -14.81 -8.23 0.70
CA SER A 162 -14.31 -6.86 0.77
C SER A 162 -13.28 -6.66 1.90
N LYS A 163 -12.87 -7.73 2.57
CA LYS A 163 -11.95 -7.64 3.71
C LYS A 163 -10.52 -7.37 3.23
N ILE A 164 -9.79 -6.51 3.94
CA ILE A 164 -8.33 -6.39 3.77
C ILE A 164 -7.68 -7.75 4.01
N VAL A 165 -6.72 -8.12 3.17
CA VAL A 165 -6.03 -9.40 3.27
C VAL A 165 -5.36 -9.54 4.64
N SER A 166 -5.65 -10.64 5.34
CA SER A 166 -5.23 -10.86 6.73
C SER A 166 -3.71 -10.93 6.95
N ARG A 167 -2.94 -11.22 5.91
CA ARG A 167 -1.46 -11.23 5.92
C ARG A 167 -0.84 -9.83 5.91
N LEU A 168 -1.63 -8.80 5.60
CA LEU A 168 -1.17 -7.43 5.66
C LEU A 168 -1.10 -7.01 7.13
N THR A 169 0.04 -6.48 7.53
CA THR A 169 0.21 -5.89 8.85
C THR A 169 -0.82 -4.78 8.97
N THR A 170 -1.50 -4.71 10.12
CA THR A 170 -2.45 -3.64 10.47
C THR A 170 -2.24 -3.25 11.94
N ASP A 171 -2.55 -2.01 12.27
CA ASP A 171 -2.56 -1.43 13.60
C ASP A 171 -3.94 -0.81 13.82
N CYS A 172 -4.83 -1.55 14.48
CA CYS A 172 -6.22 -1.14 14.67
C CYS A 172 -6.41 0.13 15.51
N CYS A 173 -5.38 0.59 16.20
CA CYS A 173 -5.44 1.81 17.01
C CYS A 173 -5.09 3.07 16.20
N ASN A 174 -4.28 2.93 15.14
CA ASN A 174 -3.69 4.06 14.43
C ASN A 174 -4.03 4.10 12.94
N ASP A 175 -4.30 2.95 12.33
CA ASP A 175 -4.62 2.86 10.91
C ASP A 175 -6.04 3.38 10.65
N VAL A 176 -6.20 4.11 9.56
CA VAL A 176 -7.49 4.63 9.11
C VAL A 176 -8.00 3.81 7.94
N ILE A 177 -9.30 3.53 7.92
CA ILE A 177 -9.96 2.88 6.78
C ILE A 177 -10.86 3.90 6.09
N VAL A 178 -10.64 4.11 4.80
CA VAL A 178 -11.52 4.89 3.92
C VAL A 178 -12.30 3.91 3.05
N VAL A 179 -13.61 3.84 3.26
CA VAL A 179 -14.53 3.04 2.45
C VAL A 179 -14.99 3.83 1.24
N ARG A 180 -15.11 3.18 0.08
CA ARG A 180 -15.53 3.78 -1.20
C ARG A 180 -16.36 2.79 -2.04
N GLY A 181 -17.11 3.29 -3.03
CA GLY A 181 -17.83 2.45 -4.00
C GLY A 181 -19.16 1.85 -3.51
N GLN A 182 -19.78 2.46 -2.49
CA GLN A 182 -21.00 1.95 -1.86
C GLN A 182 -22.29 2.27 -2.65
N TYR A 183 -22.20 3.12 -3.68
CA TYR A 183 -23.35 3.58 -4.43
C TYR A 183 -23.64 2.64 -5.61
N HIS A 184 -24.83 2.03 -5.62
CA HIS A 184 -25.24 1.11 -6.69
C HIS A 184 -25.08 1.65 -8.11
N HIS A 185 -25.29 2.96 -8.29
CA HIS A 185 -25.38 3.64 -9.57
C HIS A 185 -24.09 4.39 -9.92
N LEU A 186 -23.08 4.36 -9.06
CA LEU A 186 -21.89 5.21 -9.19
C LEU A 186 -20.63 4.43 -8.87
N ASP A 187 -19.75 4.31 -9.86
CA ASP A 187 -18.46 3.66 -9.67
C ASP A 187 -17.49 4.56 -8.87
N SER A 188 -16.46 3.98 -8.29
CA SER A 188 -15.46 4.68 -7.50
C SER A 188 -14.12 4.64 -8.21
N ALA A 189 -13.66 5.80 -8.69
CA ALA A 189 -12.48 5.84 -9.54
C ALA A 189 -11.21 6.30 -8.80
N SER A 190 -11.36 6.97 -7.66
CA SER A 190 -10.29 7.57 -6.88
C SER A 190 -10.53 7.34 -5.38
N ALA A 191 -9.45 7.30 -4.60
CA ALA A 191 -9.57 7.25 -3.15
C ALA A 191 -10.16 8.56 -2.56
N PHE A 192 -10.18 9.65 -3.32
CA PHE A 192 -10.68 10.97 -2.88
C PHE A 192 -12.16 11.23 -3.19
N TYR A 193 -12.71 10.58 -4.22
CA TYR A 193 -14.06 10.88 -4.69
C TYR A 193 -14.69 9.71 -5.45
N GLU A 194 -16.03 9.65 -5.42
CA GLU A 194 -16.81 8.76 -6.28
C GLU A 194 -16.93 9.34 -7.70
N LYS A 195 -16.87 8.47 -8.72
CA LYS A 195 -16.82 8.87 -10.15
C LYS A 195 -18.07 9.69 -10.46
N LEU A 196 -17.91 10.95 -10.87
CA LEU A 196 -18.97 11.96 -11.13
C LEU A 196 -19.35 12.81 -9.91
N ASN A 197 -19.48 14.13 -10.14
CA ASN A 197 -19.78 15.17 -9.14
C ASN A 197 -18.82 15.32 -7.96
N ASN A 198 -17.67 14.63 -8.01
CA ASN A 198 -16.64 14.70 -6.98
C ASN A 198 -17.23 14.50 -5.58
N VAL A 199 -18.18 13.57 -5.41
CA VAL A 199 -18.71 13.22 -4.09
C VAL A 199 -17.51 12.78 -3.24
N PRO A 200 -17.09 13.58 -2.25
CA PRO A 200 -15.81 13.36 -1.61
C PRO A 200 -15.89 12.18 -0.65
N THR A 201 -14.85 11.35 -0.63
CA THR A 201 -14.67 10.36 0.43
C THR A 201 -14.18 11.04 1.71
N THR A 202 -14.05 10.27 2.79
CA THR A 202 -13.48 10.76 4.05
C THR A 202 -11.96 11.03 3.96
N LEU A 203 -11.26 10.54 2.92
CA LEU A 203 -9.80 10.65 2.80
C LEU A 203 -9.31 12.10 2.89
N GLN A 204 -9.93 13.01 2.14
CA GLN A 204 -9.52 14.40 2.16
C GLN A 204 -9.65 15.02 3.55
N SER A 205 -10.71 14.69 4.28
CA SER A 205 -10.94 15.20 5.62
C SER A 205 -9.92 14.66 6.62
N GLU A 206 -9.58 13.37 6.54
CA GLU A 206 -8.56 12.72 7.37
C GLU A 206 -7.18 13.36 7.17
N LEU A 207 -6.78 13.55 5.92
CA LEU A 207 -5.48 14.16 5.58
C LEU A 207 -5.41 15.62 6.05
N LYS A 208 -6.48 16.41 5.82
CA LYS A 208 -6.54 17.81 6.25
C LYS A 208 -6.47 17.96 7.77
N GLN A 209 -7.23 17.16 8.51
CA GLN A 209 -7.24 17.21 9.98
C GLN A 209 -5.86 16.90 10.58
N ARG A 210 -5.07 16.06 9.92
CA ARG A 210 -3.72 15.66 10.36
C ARG A 210 -2.61 16.58 9.84
N ASN A 211 -2.96 17.57 9.00
CA ASN A 211 -2.04 18.47 8.31
C ASN A 211 -1.03 17.71 7.43
N ILE A 212 -1.49 16.66 6.74
CA ILE A 212 -0.67 15.95 5.76
C ILE A 212 -0.48 16.83 4.53
N ASP A 213 0.72 16.83 3.94
CA ASP A 213 1.06 17.54 2.70
C ASP A 213 1.76 16.64 1.66
N THR A 214 2.29 15.48 2.07
CA THR A 214 2.91 14.49 1.18
C THR A 214 2.22 13.12 1.28
N LEU A 215 1.96 12.48 0.14
CA LEU A 215 1.32 11.17 0.05
C LEU A 215 2.25 10.13 -0.56
N PHE A 216 2.30 8.93 0.03
CA PHE A 216 2.95 7.75 -0.54
C PHE A 216 1.88 6.73 -0.89
N LEU A 217 1.77 6.35 -2.16
CA LEU A 217 0.75 5.41 -2.64
C LEU A 217 1.39 4.06 -2.98
N VAL A 218 0.75 2.99 -2.50
CA VAL A 218 1.08 1.58 -2.76
C VAL A 218 -0.20 0.78 -2.95
N GLY A 219 -0.10 -0.46 -3.42
CA GLY A 219 -1.24 -1.36 -3.59
C GLY A 219 -1.71 -1.47 -5.03
N ILE A 220 -3.03 -1.57 -5.23
CA ILE A 220 -3.61 -1.88 -6.54
C ILE A 220 -4.74 -0.90 -6.92
N ALA A 221 -5.06 -0.73 -8.20
CA ALA A 221 -4.22 -1.01 -9.36
C ALA A 221 -3.59 0.29 -9.88
N ILE A 222 -2.32 0.24 -10.29
CA ILE A 222 -1.57 1.45 -10.72
C ILE A 222 -2.26 2.16 -11.90
N ASP A 223 -2.86 1.40 -12.82
CA ASP A 223 -3.53 1.85 -14.04
C ASP A 223 -5.02 2.14 -13.87
N LEU A 224 -5.57 2.03 -12.66
CA LEU A 224 -6.96 2.33 -12.34
C LEU A 224 -7.06 3.35 -11.19
N GLY A 225 -7.22 2.88 -9.96
CA GLY A 225 -7.49 3.72 -8.79
C GLY A 225 -6.31 4.61 -8.39
N ILE A 226 -5.08 4.10 -8.48
CA ILE A 226 -3.89 4.84 -8.07
C ILE A 226 -3.65 6.03 -9.00
N ILE A 227 -3.60 5.85 -10.33
CA ILE A 227 -3.34 6.96 -11.27
C ILE A 227 -4.39 8.08 -11.16
N GLN A 228 -5.66 7.73 -10.94
CA GLN A 228 -6.73 8.71 -10.74
C GLN A 228 -6.61 9.43 -9.38
N THR A 229 -6.22 8.70 -8.34
CA THR A 229 -5.94 9.26 -7.01
C THR A 229 -4.77 10.24 -7.09
N VAL A 230 -3.68 9.89 -7.79
CA VAL A 230 -2.53 10.77 -8.05
C VAL A 230 -2.96 12.04 -8.76
N GLN A 231 -3.69 11.91 -9.88
CA GLN A 231 -4.14 13.04 -10.67
C GLN A 231 -4.97 14.03 -9.84
N TYR A 232 -5.89 13.53 -9.01
CA TYR A 232 -6.73 14.37 -8.16
C TYR A 232 -5.94 15.03 -7.03
N ALA A 233 -5.10 14.25 -6.35
CA ALA A 233 -4.24 14.74 -5.27
C ALA A 233 -3.38 15.93 -5.71
N ILE A 234 -2.81 15.87 -6.91
CA ILE A 234 -1.99 16.96 -7.46
C ILE A 234 -2.87 18.09 -7.99
N SER A 235 -3.77 17.81 -8.93
CA SER A 235 -4.46 18.85 -9.69
C SER A 235 -5.50 19.62 -8.89
N GLN A 236 -6.15 18.98 -7.91
CA GLN A 236 -7.25 19.57 -7.14
C GLN A 236 -6.83 19.94 -5.73
N LEU A 237 -5.89 19.19 -5.14
CA LEU A 237 -5.57 19.31 -3.71
C LEU A 237 -4.12 19.76 -3.44
N ASN A 238 -3.26 19.83 -4.46
CA ASN A 238 -1.88 20.29 -4.37
C ASN A 238 -1.04 19.51 -3.34
N TYR A 239 -1.22 18.19 -3.27
CA TYR A 239 -0.34 17.30 -2.51
C TYR A 239 0.96 17.03 -3.29
N GLU A 240 2.06 16.86 -2.55
CA GLU A 240 3.24 16.18 -3.08
C GLU A 240 2.97 14.67 -3.07
N VAL A 241 3.20 13.97 -4.18
CA VAL A 241 2.78 12.56 -4.31
C VAL A 241 3.94 11.69 -4.76
N TYR A 242 4.18 10.61 -4.03
CA TYR A 242 5.12 9.54 -4.34
C TYR A 242 4.34 8.25 -4.60
N VAL A 243 4.61 7.58 -5.71
CA VAL A 243 4.10 6.23 -6.00
C VAL A 243 5.28 5.28 -5.89
N VAL A 244 5.21 4.32 -4.96
CA VAL A 244 6.26 3.31 -4.78
C VAL A 244 6.01 2.18 -5.76
N HIS A 245 6.60 2.30 -6.95
CA HIS A 245 6.29 1.53 -8.15
C HIS A 245 6.37 0.01 -7.95
N ASP A 246 7.42 -0.45 -7.29
CA ASP A 246 7.65 -1.87 -6.97
C ASP A 246 6.77 -2.39 -5.81
N ALA A 247 5.97 -1.51 -5.19
CA ALA A 247 4.88 -1.85 -4.29
C ALA A 247 3.50 -1.61 -4.92
N THR A 248 3.41 -1.63 -6.26
CA THR A 248 2.14 -1.57 -7.01
C THR A 248 2.06 -2.64 -8.10
N VAL A 249 0.85 -2.99 -8.52
CA VAL A 249 0.63 -3.78 -9.75
C VAL A 249 -0.49 -3.18 -10.61
N PRO A 250 -0.44 -3.32 -11.94
CA PRO A 250 -1.54 -2.95 -12.81
C PRO A 250 -2.62 -4.03 -12.86
N TYR A 251 -3.86 -3.61 -13.12
CA TYR A 251 -4.96 -4.48 -13.52
C TYR A 251 -4.69 -5.06 -14.92
N LYS A 252 -4.28 -4.21 -15.87
CA LYS A 252 -3.86 -4.64 -17.21
C LYS A 252 -2.38 -4.35 -17.42
N ARG A 253 -1.59 -5.42 -17.58
CA ARG A 253 -0.12 -5.33 -17.71
C ARG A 253 0.30 -4.42 -18.87
N GLU A 254 -0.45 -4.42 -19.96
CA GLU A 254 -0.22 -3.59 -21.14
C GLU A 254 -0.40 -2.08 -20.87
N ARG A 255 -1.11 -1.69 -19.80
CA ARG A 255 -1.29 -0.28 -19.41
C ARG A 255 -0.15 0.23 -18.51
N LEU A 256 0.75 -0.64 -18.02
CA LEU A 256 1.84 -0.24 -17.13
C LEU A 256 2.78 0.81 -17.74
N PRO A 257 3.26 0.67 -19.00
CA PRO A 257 4.14 1.69 -19.59
C PRO A 257 3.48 3.07 -19.71
N MET A 258 2.15 3.10 -19.90
CA MET A 258 1.40 4.35 -19.90
C MET A 258 1.44 5.00 -18.52
N CYS A 259 1.31 4.22 -17.44
CA CYS A 259 1.36 4.73 -16.07
C CYS A 259 2.75 5.23 -15.71
N GLU A 260 3.80 4.48 -16.05
CA GLU A 260 5.21 4.84 -15.85
C GLU A 260 5.56 6.18 -16.52
N PHE A 261 4.93 6.48 -17.66
CA PHE A 261 5.09 7.76 -18.35
C PHE A 261 4.20 8.88 -17.81
N THR A 262 2.95 8.57 -17.47
CA THR A 262 1.92 9.55 -17.16
C THR A 262 2.02 10.08 -15.73
N ILE A 263 2.30 9.21 -14.76
CA ILE A 263 2.41 9.59 -13.33
C ILE A 263 3.49 10.67 -13.13
N PRO A 264 4.72 10.54 -13.67
CA PRO A 264 5.71 11.60 -13.59
C PRO A 264 5.31 12.89 -14.31
N LYS A 265 4.64 12.78 -15.45
CA LYS A 265 4.15 13.95 -16.21
C LYS A 265 3.07 14.74 -15.47
N MET A 266 2.30 14.09 -14.60
CA MET A 266 1.36 14.75 -13.70
C MET A 266 2.06 15.52 -12.57
N GLY A 267 3.36 15.31 -12.35
CA GLY A 267 4.14 15.93 -11.28
C GLY A 267 4.35 15.03 -10.05
N ALA A 268 3.93 13.77 -10.10
CA ALA A 268 4.21 12.81 -9.04
C ALA A 268 5.62 12.21 -9.19
N HIS A 269 6.18 11.74 -8.08
CA HIS A 269 7.44 11.02 -8.04
C HIS A 269 7.17 9.51 -8.15
N LEU A 270 7.59 8.89 -9.25
CA LEU A 270 7.59 7.44 -9.37
C LEU A 270 8.93 6.91 -8.84
N ILE A 271 8.92 6.23 -7.70
CA ILE A 271 10.12 5.77 -6.98
C ILE A 271 10.08 4.26 -6.74
N CYS A 272 11.21 3.66 -6.40
CA CYS A 272 11.23 2.28 -5.86
C CYS A 272 11.37 2.28 -4.34
N MET A 273 11.10 1.15 -3.70
CA MET A 273 11.23 0.98 -2.26
C MET A 273 12.65 1.33 -1.77
N ASN A 274 13.69 1.08 -2.58
CA ASN A 274 15.06 1.42 -2.22
C ASN A 274 15.31 2.94 -2.16
N ASP A 275 14.54 3.75 -2.89
CA ASP A 275 14.68 5.21 -2.82
C ASP A 275 14.16 5.77 -1.47
N LEU A 276 13.30 5.04 -0.75
CA LEU A 276 12.81 5.44 0.58
C LEU A 276 13.94 5.62 1.60
N TYR A 277 15.06 4.89 1.45
CA TYR A 277 16.25 5.06 2.29
C TYR A 277 16.90 6.44 2.16
N ASN A 278 16.59 7.22 1.13
CA ASN A 278 17.10 8.57 0.92
C ASN A 278 16.11 9.66 1.38
N ILE A 279 14.93 9.29 1.85
CA ILE A 279 13.90 10.23 2.28
C ILE A 279 14.00 10.46 3.79
N ARG A 280 13.87 11.71 4.22
CA ARG A 280 13.93 12.11 5.63
C ARG A 280 12.77 13.08 5.95
N PRO A 281 12.10 12.96 7.10
CA PRO A 281 11.14 13.97 7.53
C PRO A 281 11.87 15.29 7.84
N LYS A 282 11.26 16.43 7.48
CA LYS A 282 11.75 17.76 7.87
C LYS A 282 11.73 17.85 9.40
N LYS A 283 12.86 18.19 10.01
CA LYS A 283 12.90 18.49 11.45
C LYS A 283 12.10 19.76 11.75
N ASN A 284 11.05 19.64 12.54
CA ASN A 284 10.37 20.80 13.11
C ASN A 284 11.26 21.47 14.17
N VAL A 285 11.94 22.56 13.80
CA VAL A 285 12.76 23.37 14.73
C VAL A 285 11.94 23.89 15.93
N LYS A 286 10.61 23.99 15.81
CA LYS A 286 9.72 24.40 16.92
C LYS A 286 9.50 23.30 17.97
N GLU A 287 9.38 22.03 17.58
CA GLU A 287 9.10 20.94 18.54
C GLU A 287 10.33 20.54 19.36
N GLU A 288 11.54 20.69 18.83
CA GLU A 288 12.78 20.54 19.61
C GLU A 288 12.95 21.69 20.61
N LYS A 289 12.58 22.93 20.25
CA LYS A 289 12.55 24.05 21.21
C LYS A 289 11.51 23.84 22.31
N ASP A 290 10.32 23.36 22.00
CA ASP A 290 9.30 23.08 23.02
C ASP A 290 9.68 21.89 23.92
N LYS A 291 10.44 20.90 23.42
CA LYS A 291 11.02 19.82 24.24
C LYS A 291 12.21 20.29 25.09
N ALA A 292 13.06 21.17 24.54
CA ALA A 292 14.17 21.80 25.28
C ALA A 292 13.67 22.78 26.36
N ASP A 293 12.65 23.59 26.05
CA ASP A 293 12.01 24.52 26.98
C ASP A 293 11.15 23.81 28.04
N LYS A 294 10.64 22.60 27.76
CA LYS A 294 10.02 21.73 28.77
C LYS A 294 11.04 21.05 29.68
N CYS A 295 12.22 20.71 29.16
CA CYS A 295 13.34 20.25 29.99
C CYS A 295 13.87 21.37 30.89
N GLY A 296 13.95 22.62 30.38
CA GLY A 296 14.37 23.81 31.13
C GLY A 296 13.37 24.33 32.18
N LYS A 297 12.17 23.75 32.30
CA LYS A 297 11.14 24.17 33.28
C LYS A 297 10.91 23.17 34.41
N CYS A 298 11.57 22.01 34.41
CA CYS A 298 11.57 21.12 35.57
C CYS A 298 12.73 21.49 36.51
N GLY A 299 12.45 22.34 37.50
CA GLY A 299 13.44 22.78 38.49
C GLY A 299 13.87 21.71 39.49
N LYS A 300 14.17 20.48 39.06
CA LYS A 300 14.73 19.40 39.88
C LYS A 300 15.58 18.44 39.04
N CYS A 301 16.78 18.86 38.67
CA CYS A 301 17.89 17.95 38.42
C CYS A 301 19.00 18.32 39.43
N PRO A 302 19.52 17.39 40.24
CA PRO A 302 20.60 17.68 41.16
C PRO A 302 21.85 18.10 40.37
N GLU A 303 22.41 19.26 40.73
CA GLU A 303 23.67 19.77 40.21
C GLU A 303 24.82 18.81 40.56
N GLY A 304 25.70 18.57 39.59
CA GLY A 304 26.87 17.69 39.75
C GLY A 304 27.86 17.86 38.60
N ASP A 305 28.59 18.99 38.68
CA ASP A 305 29.93 19.30 38.14
C ASP A 305 30.35 18.83 36.74
N THR A 306 30.42 19.81 35.84
CA THR A 306 31.32 19.80 34.68
C THR A 306 32.74 20.19 35.08
N ASP A 307 33.69 19.51 34.43
CA ASP A 307 35.06 19.93 34.13
C ASP A 307 36.13 19.87 35.23
N LYS A 308 36.88 18.75 35.20
CA LYS A 308 38.34 18.82 35.35
C LYS A 308 39.03 18.11 34.19
N ALA A 309 39.66 18.93 33.37
CA ALA A 309 40.57 18.54 32.32
C ALA A 309 41.77 17.75 32.86
N ALA A 310 42.18 16.76 32.04
CA ALA A 310 43.56 16.37 31.75
C ALA A 310 44.58 16.36 32.91
N LYS A 311 44.86 15.17 33.46
CA LYS A 311 46.21 14.61 33.57
C LYS A 311 46.17 13.21 34.21
N ASP A 312 47.07 12.36 33.74
CA ASP A 312 47.59 11.16 34.40
C ASP A 312 46.73 9.88 34.36
N ALA A 313 47.01 9.03 33.37
CA ALA A 313 47.22 7.58 33.56
C ALA A 313 47.68 6.94 32.25
N LYS A 314 48.93 7.23 31.87
CA LYS A 314 49.80 6.24 31.23
C LYS A 314 50.25 5.32 32.37
N ASP A 315 50.38 4.03 32.09
CA ASP A 315 50.89 2.95 32.96
C ASP A 315 49.82 2.09 33.65
N ALA A 316 49.43 0.99 32.98
CA ALA A 316 49.50 -0.37 33.54
C ALA A 316 49.16 -1.38 32.44
N LYS A 317 50.21 -1.82 31.75
CA LYS A 317 50.24 -3.07 30.99
C LYS A 317 50.52 -4.20 32.00
N GLU A 318 50.01 -5.40 31.68
CA GLU A 318 50.40 -6.71 32.22
C GLU A 318 49.69 -7.19 33.50
N SER A 319 48.79 -8.16 33.34
CA SER A 319 49.13 -9.53 33.71
C SER A 319 48.24 -10.52 32.95
N LYS A 320 48.88 -11.65 32.67
CA LYS A 320 48.48 -12.75 31.81
C LYS A 320 48.29 -13.97 32.71
N ASP A 321 47.46 -14.88 32.23
CA ASP A 321 47.54 -16.33 32.40
C ASP A 321 46.86 -17.04 33.58
N ALA A 322 46.30 -18.19 33.15
CA ALA A 322 46.03 -19.45 33.86
C ALA A 322 44.70 -19.56 34.64
N LYS A 323 43.93 -20.66 34.56
CA LYS A 323 43.88 -21.86 33.72
C LYS A 323 42.72 -22.74 34.22
N ASP A 324 42.22 -23.60 33.33
CA ASP A 324 41.72 -24.97 33.56
C ASP A 324 40.39 -25.22 34.33
N ALA A 325 39.39 -25.58 33.52
CA ALA A 325 38.69 -26.89 33.47
C ALA A 325 38.04 -27.48 34.75
N LYS A 326 36.74 -27.80 34.62
CA LYS A 326 36.26 -29.18 34.84
C LYS A 326 34.93 -29.48 34.14
N GLU A 327 34.97 -30.48 33.26
CA GLU A 327 33.84 -31.24 32.74
C GLU A 327 33.26 -32.22 33.78
N SER A 328 31.96 -32.55 33.68
CA SER A 328 31.37 -33.91 33.71
C SER A 328 29.83 -33.75 33.67
N LYS A 329 29.10 -34.19 32.65
CA LYS A 329 28.71 -35.56 32.24
C LYS A 329 27.94 -36.34 33.32
N ASP A 330 26.66 -36.62 33.03
CA ASP A 330 25.97 -37.93 32.98
C ASP A 330 24.45 -37.66 33.10
N ALA A 331 23.58 -37.90 32.11
CA ALA A 331 23.14 -39.12 31.43
C ALA A 331 22.28 -40.08 32.29
N LYS A 332 21.13 -40.49 31.71
CA LYS A 332 20.20 -41.60 32.06
C LYS A 332 19.22 -41.35 33.23
N ASP A 333 17.94 -41.71 33.18
CA ASP A 333 17.32 -42.93 32.61
C ASP A 333 15.87 -42.75 32.13
N ALA A 334 15.47 -43.72 31.29
CA ALA A 334 14.15 -43.95 30.71
C ALA A 334 13.11 -44.52 31.70
N LYS A 335 11.82 -44.39 31.37
CA LYS A 335 10.86 -45.48 31.59
C LYS A 335 9.68 -45.44 30.61
N GLU A 336 9.67 -46.43 29.72
CA GLU A 336 8.46 -46.94 29.08
C GLU A 336 7.56 -47.65 30.11
N SER A 337 6.25 -47.61 29.90
CA SER A 337 5.40 -48.79 30.10
C SER A 337 4.13 -48.69 29.26
N LYS A 338 3.99 -49.67 28.36
CA LYS A 338 2.73 -50.13 27.75
C LYS A 338 1.78 -50.66 28.84
N ASP A 339 0.47 -50.61 28.60
CA ASP A 339 -0.30 -51.84 28.34
C ASP A 339 -1.77 -51.58 27.96
N ALA A 340 -2.29 -52.58 27.25
CA ALA A 340 -3.47 -52.58 26.40
C ALA A 340 -4.74 -53.12 27.07
N LYS A 341 -5.91 -52.83 26.46
CA LYS A 341 -7.12 -53.65 26.25
C LYS A 341 -8.26 -52.70 25.83
N GLY A 342 -9.08 -52.89 24.80
CA GLY A 342 -9.41 -54.07 24.00
C GLY A 342 -10.91 -54.43 24.16
N SER A 343 -11.79 -53.96 23.27
CA SER A 343 -13.01 -54.65 22.80
C SER A 343 -13.66 -53.84 21.66
N LYS A 344 -13.64 -54.34 20.41
CA LYS A 344 -14.71 -55.13 19.76
C LYS A 344 -16.09 -54.44 19.72
N GLY A 345 -16.53 -54.13 18.50
CA GLY A 345 -17.92 -53.83 18.14
C GLY A 345 -18.06 -53.53 16.65
N ALA A 346 -18.29 -54.57 15.85
CA ALA A 346 -18.57 -54.49 14.42
C ALA A 346 -20.08 -54.50 14.14
N LYS A 347 -20.45 -54.11 12.89
CA LYS A 347 -21.76 -54.14 12.20
C LYS A 347 -22.59 -52.85 12.33
N GLY A 348 -23.18 -52.30 11.27
CA GLY A 348 -23.44 -52.85 9.93
C GLY A 348 -23.66 -51.76 8.88
N ALA A 349 -23.54 -52.21 7.62
CA ALA A 349 -23.88 -51.51 6.40
C ALA A 349 -25.41 -51.43 6.17
N LYS A 350 -25.77 -50.68 5.11
CA LYS A 350 -27.05 -50.67 4.36
C LYS A 350 -28.14 -49.75 4.92
N ASP A 351 -28.91 -48.97 4.16
CA ASP A 351 -29.24 -48.94 2.72
C ASP A 351 -29.65 -47.52 2.27
N GLU A 352 -29.75 -47.38 0.95
CA GLU A 352 -30.25 -46.29 0.10
C GLU A 352 -31.55 -45.59 0.55
N LEU A 353 -31.61 -44.26 0.33
CA LEU A 353 -32.64 -43.57 -0.47
C LEU A 353 -32.22 -42.14 -0.82
#